data_AF-A0A2V9V4J3-F1
#
_entry.id   AF-A0A2V9V4J3-F1
#
_cell.length_a   1.000
_cell.length_b   1.000
_cell.length_c   1.000
_cell.angle_alpha   90.00
_cell.angle_beta   90.00
_cell.angle_gamma   90.00
#
_symmetry.space_group_name_H-M   'P 1'
#
loop_
_entity.id
_entity.type
_entity.pdbx_description
1 polymer ?
#
loop_
_entity_poly.entity_id
_entity_poly.type
_entity_poly.pdbx_seq_one_letter_code
_entity_poly.pdbx_strand_id
1 'polypeptide(L)'
;MRVALNIVSLFVFWVAVLSSVAQQASVDGPKHILHDELLENMLGSWRLNGKIAGRQVEHTVDTNWVLNHQFLRLHEKEVATTDKLPYEAIVMIGYDNASERYAAHWMDIFGGRFSETLGYGKRSDSQIEFCV
;
A
#
# COMPACT_ATOMS: atom_id res chain seq x y z
N MET A 1 46.62 -10.83 50.46
CA MET A 1 46.00 -11.76 49.50
C MET A 1 45.32 -10.94 48.40
N ARG A 2 45.79 -11.06 47.15
CA ARG A 2 45.27 -10.32 45.99
C ARG A 2 44.08 -11.08 45.42
N VAL A 3 42.89 -10.47 45.41
CA VAL A 3 41.74 -10.99 44.66
C VAL A 3 41.92 -10.57 43.21
N ALA A 4 42.32 -11.50 42.35
CA ALA A 4 42.36 -11.30 40.91
C ALA A 4 40.91 -11.27 40.40
N LEU A 5 40.42 -10.08 40.06
CA LEU A 5 39.12 -9.89 39.44
C LEU A 5 39.23 -10.42 37.98
N ASN A 6 38.57 -11.53 37.69
CA ASN A 6 38.55 -12.16 36.36
C ASN A 6 37.77 -11.26 35.36
N ILE A 7 38.45 -10.29 34.76
CA ILE A 7 37.91 -9.36 33.74
C ILE A 7 37.46 -10.09 32.46
N VAL A 8 37.89 -11.34 32.25
CA VAL A 8 37.54 -12.13 31.06
C VAL A 8 36.05 -12.50 31.01
N SER A 9 35.34 -12.56 32.15
CA SER A 9 33.95 -13.07 32.17
C SER A 9 32.89 -12.02 31.80
N LEU A 10 33.22 -10.72 31.83
CA LEU A 10 32.27 -9.64 31.47
C LEU A 10 32.23 -9.35 29.97
N PHE A 11 33.24 -9.79 29.20
CA PHE A 11 33.31 -9.54 27.75
C PHE A 11 32.46 -10.54 26.94
N VAL A 12 32.29 -11.77 27.42
CA VAL A 12 31.49 -12.80 26.75
C VAL A 12 29.99 -12.50 26.81
N PHE A 13 29.54 -11.76 27.82
CA PHE A 13 28.14 -11.34 27.94
C PHE A 13 27.75 -10.17 27.02
N TRP A 14 28.71 -9.38 26.54
CA TRP A 14 28.44 -8.29 25.59
C TRP A 14 28.47 -8.73 24.13
N VAL A 15 29.21 -9.80 23.80
CA VAL A 15 29.29 -10.30 22.41
C VAL A 15 28.07 -11.17 22.03
N ALA A 16 27.42 -11.81 23.00
CA ALA A 16 26.25 -12.67 22.73
C ALA A 16 24.95 -11.90 22.43
N VAL A 17 24.87 -10.59 22.74
CA VAL A 17 23.67 -9.77 22.46
C VAL A 17 23.66 -9.24 21.02
N LEU A 18 24.78 -9.27 20.30
CA LEU A 18 24.87 -8.76 18.93
C LEU A 18 24.35 -9.73 17.85
N SER A 19 24.08 -10.99 18.20
CA SER A 19 23.67 -12.01 17.21
C SER A 19 22.15 -12.24 17.13
N SER A 20 21.36 -11.54 17.94
CA SER A 20 19.89 -11.71 17.98
C SER A 20 19.10 -10.62 17.28
N VAL A 21 19.75 -9.75 16.49
CA VAL A 21 19.05 -9.08 15.39
C VAL A 21 18.85 -10.14 14.30
N ALA A 22 18.02 -11.13 14.60
CA ALA A 22 17.52 -12.07 13.62
C ALA A 22 16.94 -11.20 12.51
N GLN A 23 17.47 -11.35 11.30
CA GLN A 23 16.95 -10.80 10.09
C GLN A 23 15.45 -11.17 10.06
N GLN A 24 14.59 -10.24 10.47
CA GLN A 24 13.15 -10.49 10.46
C GLN A 24 12.81 -10.65 8.99
N ALA A 25 12.49 -11.88 8.58
CA ALA A 25 12.10 -12.15 7.20
C ALA A 25 11.02 -11.14 6.83
N SER A 26 11.16 -10.48 5.68
CA SER A 26 10.15 -9.53 5.23
C SER A 26 8.80 -10.23 5.25
N VAL A 27 7.83 -9.62 5.94
CA VAL A 27 6.44 -10.09 5.89
C VAL A 27 5.94 -10.02 4.44
N ASP A 28 6.44 -9.04 3.68
CA ASP A 28 6.19 -8.91 2.25
C ASP A 28 6.76 -10.09 1.45
N GLY A 29 5.97 -10.56 0.49
CA GLY A 29 6.35 -11.59 -0.47
C GLY A 29 5.19 -12.51 -0.84
N PRO A 30 5.36 -13.37 -1.87
CA PRO A 30 4.27 -14.17 -2.43
C PRO A 30 3.71 -15.26 -1.49
N LYS A 31 4.30 -15.47 -0.31
CA LYS A 31 3.85 -16.46 0.69
C LYS A 31 2.96 -15.87 1.77
N HIS A 32 2.81 -14.56 1.81
CA HIS A 32 1.95 -13.84 2.74
C HIS A 32 0.98 -13.01 1.92
N ILE A 33 -0.32 -13.12 2.17
CA ILE A 33 -1.34 -12.34 1.47
C ILE A 33 -1.77 -11.13 2.30
N LEU A 34 -2.10 -10.03 1.63
CA LEU A 34 -2.62 -8.84 2.30
C LEU A 34 -4.07 -9.09 2.71
N HIS A 35 -4.34 -9.07 4.01
CA HIS A 35 -5.68 -9.04 4.56
C HIS A 35 -5.98 -7.68 5.19
N ASP A 36 -6.99 -6.99 4.69
CA ASP A 36 -7.42 -5.71 5.24
C ASP A 36 -8.94 -5.52 5.09
N GLU A 37 -9.65 -5.41 6.20
CA GLU A 37 -11.12 -5.31 6.21
C GLU A 37 -11.67 -4.10 5.45
N LEU A 38 -10.96 -2.96 5.46
CA LEU A 38 -11.41 -1.80 4.70
C LEU A 38 -11.32 -2.09 3.19
N LEU A 39 -10.22 -2.69 2.74
CA LEU A 39 -10.05 -3.08 1.34
C LEU A 39 -11.01 -4.20 0.93
N GLU A 40 -11.30 -5.16 1.81
CA GLU A 40 -12.33 -6.19 1.55
C GLU A 40 -13.71 -5.57 1.33
N ASN A 41 -14.08 -4.58 2.13
CA ASN A 41 -15.36 -3.87 2.01
C ASN A 41 -15.47 -3.00 0.75
N MET A 42 -14.37 -2.81 0.02
CA MET A 42 -14.37 -2.10 -1.26
C MET A 42 -14.65 -3.03 -2.44
N LEU A 43 -14.66 -4.36 -2.27
CA LEU A 43 -14.84 -5.31 -3.37
C LEU A 43 -16.19 -5.18 -4.08
N GLY A 44 -16.17 -5.35 -5.40
CA GLY A 44 -17.36 -5.33 -6.26
C GLY A 44 -17.39 -4.17 -7.25
N SER A 45 -18.58 -3.93 -7.80
CA SER A 45 -18.84 -2.90 -8.81
C SER A 45 -19.59 -1.73 -8.18
N TRP A 46 -19.09 -0.53 -8.42
CA TRP A 46 -19.59 0.71 -7.84
C TRP A 46 -19.95 1.72 -8.91
N ARG A 47 -20.93 2.57 -8.60
CA ARG A 47 -21.26 3.77 -9.37
C ARG A 47 -21.04 4.98 -8.50
N LEU A 48 -20.07 5.81 -8.88
CA LEU A 48 -19.69 7.02 -8.18
C LEU A 48 -20.31 8.22 -8.87
N ASN A 49 -20.92 9.10 -8.09
CA ASN A 49 -21.46 10.37 -8.56
C ASN A 49 -20.92 11.47 -7.65
N GLY A 50 -20.37 12.53 -8.25
CA GLY A 50 -19.82 13.63 -7.47
C GLY A 50 -19.25 14.75 -8.31
N LYS A 51 -18.54 15.68 -7.66
CA LYS A 51 -17.86 16.78 -8.33
C LYS A 51 -16.35 16.62 -8.25
N ILE A 52 -15.67 16.63 -9.39
CA ILE A 52 -14.21 16.65 -9.48
C ILE A 52 -13.81 17.98 -10.13
N ALA A 53 -12.95 18.76 -9.46
CA ALA A 53 -12.53 20.09 -9.92
C ALA A 53 -13.73 21.00 -10.31
N GLY A 54 -14.83 20.92 -9.55
CA GLY A 54 -16.06 21.69 -9.79
C GLY A 54 -16.98 21.15 -10.88
N ARG A 55 -16.55 20.14 -11.65
CA ARG A 55 -17.34 19.48 -12.70
C ARG A 55 -18.11 18.30 -12.12
N GLN A 56 -19.42 18.22 -12.42
CA GLN A 56 -20.19 17.03 -12.11
C GLN A 56 -19.72 15.86 -12.99
N VAL A 57 -19.44 14.72 -12.35
CA VAL A 57 -18.97 13.51 -13.00
C VAL A 57 -19.73 12.29 -12.48
N GLU A 58 -19.76 11.26 -13.30
CA GLU A 58 -20.27 9.95 -12.95
C GLU A 58 -19.30 8.88 -13.45
N HIS A 59 -18.81 8.06 -12.55
CA HIS A 59 -17.82 7.03 -12.85
C HIS A 59 -18.35 5.65 -12.43
N THR A 60 -17.91 4.60 -13.14
CA THR A 60 -18.04 3.21 -12.69
C THR A 60 -16.69 2.73 -12.20
N VAL A 61 -16.67 2.01 -11.08
CA VAL A 61 -15.44 1.41 -10.52
C VAL A 61 -15.66 -0.06 -10.29
N ASP A 62 -14.82 -0.90 -10.89
CA ASP A 62 -14.75 -2.32 -10.60
C ASP A 62 -13.52 -2.63 -9.76
N THR A 63 -13.71 -3.40 -8.70
CA THR A 63 -12.65 -3.70 -7.75
C THR A 63 -12.48 -5.20 -7.53
N ASN A 64 -11.24 -5.64 -7.44
CA ASN A 64 -10.91 -7.04 -7.18
C ASN A 64 -9.48 -7.21 -6.68
N TRP A 65 -9.25 -8.23 -5.85
CA TRP A 65 -7.91 -8.69 -5.53
C TRP A 65 -7.20 -9.26 -6.75
N VAL A 66 -5.91 -8.97 -6.91
CA VAL A 66 -5.06 -9.50 -7.97
C VAL A 66 -3.67 -9.86 -7.43
N LEU A 67 -2.86 -10.49 -8.28
CA LEU A 67 -1.46 -10.79 -8.01
C LEU A 67 -1.25 -11.56 -6.70
N ASN A 68 -2.00 -12.65 -6.49
CA ASN A 68 -1.98 -13.44 -5.25
C ASN A 68 -2.39 -12.61 -4.02
N HIS A 69 -3.47 -11.85 -4.14
CA HIS A 69 -4.07 -11.10 -3.02
C HIS A 69 -3.09 -10.12 -2.37
N GLN A 70 -2.24 -9.50 -3.21
CA GLN A 70 -1.25 -8.49 -2.80
C GLN A 70 -1.73 -7.07 -3.08
N PHE A 71 -2.57 -6.92 -4.11
CA PHE A 71 -3.08 -5.63 -4.52
C PHE A 71 -4.59 -5.71 -4.70
N LEU A 72 -5.29 -4.74 -4.12
CA LEU A 72 -6.64 -4.40 -4.55
C LEU A 72 -6.50 -3.56 -5.83
N ARG A 73 -7.03 -4.06 -6.94
CA ARG A 73 -7.14 -3.29 -8.19
C ARG A 73 -8.47 -2.55 -8.18
N LEU A 74 -8.44 -1.26 -8.49
CA LEU A 74 -9.60 -0.44 -8.83
C LEU A 74 -9.49 -0.09 -10.31
N HIS A 75 -10.49 -0.42 -11.11
CA HIS A 75 -10.60 0.00 -12.50
C HIS A 75 -11.73 1.01 -12.61
N GLU A 76 -11.37 2.28 -12.75
CA GLU A 76 -12.28 3.40 -12.83
C GLU A 76 -12.48 3.85 -14.27
N LYS A 77 -13.73 4.13 -14.64
CA LYS A 77 -14.10 4.69 -15.94
C LYS A 77 -15.15 5.77 -15.75
N GLU A 78 -14.92 6.93 -16.32
CA GLU A 78 -15.96 7.94 -16.46
C GLU A 78 -17.03 7.46 -17.45
N VAL A 79 -18.30 7.61 -17.08
CA VAL A 79 -19.42 7.33 -17.98
C VAL A 79 -19.38 8.33 -19.13
N ALA A 80 -19.22 7.82 -20.35
CA ALA A 80 -19.01 8.63 -21.53
C ALA A 80 -20.13 9.68 -21.73
N THR A 81 -19.71 10.90 -22.03
CA THR A 81 -20.58 11.97 -22.55
C THR A 81 -20.23 12.21 -24.01
N THR A 82 -21.17 12.72 -24.81
CA THR A 82 -21.02 12.82 -26.28
C THR A 82 -19.83 13.66 -26.74
N ASP A 83 -19.31 14.55 -25.90
CA ASP A 83 -18.43 15.64 -26.35
C ASP A 83 -16.99 15.51 -25.84
N LYS A 84 -16.65 14.45 -25.09
CA LYS A 84 -15.33 14.28 -24.47
C LYS A 84 -14.87 12.83 -24.42
N LEU A 85 -13.57 12.62 -24.57
CA LEU A 85 -12.94 11.34 -24.25
C LEU A 85 -13.13 11.10 -22.73
N PRO A 86 -13.82 10.01 -22.32
CA PRO A 86 -14.01 9.71 -20.90
C PRO A 86 -12.67 9.41 -20.23
N TYR A 87 -12.52 9.85 -18.98
CA TYR A 87 -11.40 9.46 -18.13
C TYR A 87 -11.42 7.95 -17.83
N GLU A 88 -10.26 7.32 -17.74
CA GLU A 88 -10.10 5.92 -17.32
C GLU A 88 -8.80 5.79 -16.52
N ALA A 89 -8.84 5.02 -15.45
CA ALA A 89 -7.68 4.74 -14.61
C ALA A 89 -7.70 3.33 -14.03
N ILE A 90 -6.51 2.79 -13.79
CA ILE A 90 -6.29 1.60 -12.96
C ILE A 90 -5.44 2.02 -11.77
N VAL A 91 -5.95 1.80 -10.57
CA VAL A 91 -5.23 2.04 -9.31
C VAL A 91 -4.99 0.71 -8.63
N MET A 92 -3.75 0.46 -8.22
CA MET A 92 -3.36 -0.74 -7.48
C MET A 92 -2.96 -0.32 -6.08
N ILE A 93 -3.68 -0.79 -5.07
CA ILE A 93 -3.40 -0.49 -3.66
C ILE A 93 -2.82 -1.73 -3.00
N GLY A 94 -1.60 -1.61 -2.47
CA GLY A 94 -0.94 -2.63 -1.66
C GLY A 94 -0.48 -2.04 -0.32
N TYR A 95 0.03 -2.91 0.56
CA TYR A 95 0.61 -2.51 1.84
C TYR A 95 2.09 -2.86 1.88
N ASP A 96 2.92 -1.91 2.27
CA ASP A 96 4.36 -2.06 2.47
C ASP A 96 4.60 -2.27 3.97
N ASN A 97 4.89 -3.52 4.36
CA ASN A 97 5.14 -3.85 5.77
C ASN A 97 6.45 -3.25 6.28
N ALA A 98 7.45 -3.03 5.42
CA ALA A 98 8.73 -2.45 5.84
C ALA A 98 8.61 -0.96 6.18
N SER A 99 7.74 -0.22 5.47
CA SER A 99 7.48 1.20 5.74
C SER A 99 6.17 1.47 6.52
N GLU A 100 5.43 0.43 6.88
CA GLU A 100 4.16 0.47 7.61
C GLU A 100 3.14 1.47 7.00
N ARG A 101 2.89 1.33 5.70
CA ARG A 101 2.00 2.23 4.95
C ARG A 101 1.42 1.57 3.69
N TYR A 102 0.32 2.12 3.21
CA TYR A 102 -0.25 1.75 1.91
C TYR A 102 0.51 2.47 0.80
N ALA A 103 0.62 1.79 -0.34
CA ALA A 103 1.13 2.34 -1.59
C ALA A 103 0.06 2.23 -2.68
N ALA A 104 -0.21 3.34 -3.36
CA ALA A 104 -1.10 3.41 -4.51
C ALA A 104 -0.28 3.64 -5.78
N HIS A 105 -0.39 2.70 -6.71
CA HIS A 105 0.12 2.84 -8.07
C HIS A 105 -1.04 3.31 -8.96
N TRP A 106 -0.97 4.54 -9.45
CA TRP A 106 -2.04 5.16 -10.24
C TRP A 106 -1.63 5.30 -11.69
N MET A 107 -2.32 4.61 -12.60
CA MET A 107 -2.13 4.76 -14.04
C MET A 107 -3.42 5.20 -14.70
N ASP A 108 -3.36 6.22 -15.55
CA ASP A 108 -4.53 6.75 -16.24
C ASP A 108 -4.28 7.04 -17.73
N ILE A 109 -5.32 7.52 -18.41
CA ILE A 109 -5.28 7.85 -19.85
C ILE A 109 -4.30 8.98 -20.22
N PHE A 110 -3.75 9.73 -19.25
CA PHE A 110 -2.71 10.74 -19.54
C PHE A 110 -1.33 10.10 -19.74
N GLY A 111 -1.19 8.82 -19.39
CA GLY A 111 -0.02 8.00 -19.69
C GLY A 111 1.13 8.17 -18.69
N GLY A 112 2.23 7.45 -18.95
CA GLY A 112 3.28 7.19 -17.95
C GLY A 112 3.88 8.43 -17.28
N ARG A 113 4.03 9.56 -17.99
CA ARG A 113 4.56 10.82 -17.43
C ARG A 113 3.77 11.31 -16.22
N PHE A 114 2.45 11.10 -16.20
CA PHE A 114 1.57 11.53 -15.12
C PHE A 114 1.37 10.44 -14.05
N SER A 115 2.02 9.29 -14.22
CA SER A 115 1.90 8.11 -13.36
C SER A 115 3.24 7.74 -12.69
N GLU A 116 4.23 8.64 -12.71
CA GLU A 116 5.57 8.38 -12.16
C GLU A 116 5.61 8.42 -10.63
N THR A 117 4.66 9.13 -10.00
CA THR A 117 4.65 9.34 -8.55
C THR A 117 3.72 8.33 -7.87
N LEU A 118 4.21 7.67 -6.82
CA LEU A 118 3.42 6.80 -5.97
C LEU A 118 2.66 7.61 -4.92
N GLY A 119 1.41 7.26 -4.68
CA GLY A 119 0.70 7.73 -3.50
C GLY A 119 1.05 6.89 -2.29
N TYR A 120 1.34 7.52 -1.15
CA TYR A 120 1.52 6.83 0.12
C TYR A 120 0.47 7.27 1.14
N GLY A 121 -0.07 6.32 1.89
CA GLY A 121 -1.12 6.62 2.86
C GLY A 121 -1.05 5.77 4.11
N LYS A 122 -1.64 6.30 5.18
CA LYS A 122 -1.92 5.53 6.40
C LYS A 122 -3.42 5.46 6.60
N ARG A 123 -3.89 4.31 7.09
CA ARG A 123 -5.29 4.12 7.41
C ARG A 123 -5.64 4.86 8.70
N SER A 124 -6.80 5.52 8.69
CA SER A 124 -7.48 6.05 9.87
C SER A 124 -8.90 5.51 9.83
N ASP A 125 -9.24 4.59 10.74
CA ASP A 125 -10.55 3.93 10.82
C ASP A 125 -11.03 3.33 9.48
N SER A 126 -11.93 4.01 8.79
CA SER A 126 -12.58 3.60 7.54
C SER A 126 -12.04 4.34 6.31
N GLN A 127 -10.90 5.01 6.41
CA GLN A 127 -10.31 5.75 5.29
C GLN A 127 -8.80 5.56 5.21
N ILE A 128 -8.26 5.69 4.00
CA ILE A 128 -6.83 5.85 3.74
C ILE A 128 -6.67 7.17 2.99
N GLU A 129 -5.90 8.09 3.56
CA GLU A 129 -5.54 9.34 2.89
C GLU A 129 -4.19 9.16 2.21
N PHE A 130 -4.16 9.32 0.89
CA PHE A 130 -2.94 9.21 0.09
C PHE A 130 -2.34 10.60 -0.18
N CYS A 131 -1.04 10.72 0.05
CA CYS A 131 -0.22 11.88 -0.30
C CYS A 131 0.81 11.50 -1.36
N VAL A 132 1.11 12.44 -2.26
CA VAL A 132 2.14 12.35 -3.31
C VAL A 132 3.34 13.24 -3.00
#